data_AF-A0A8K1ZVT8-F1
#
_entry.id   AF-A0A8K1ZVT8-F1
#
_cell.length_a   1.000
_cell.length_b   1.000
_cell.length_c   1.000
_cell.angle_alpha   90.00
_cell.angle_beta   90.00
_cell.angle_gamma   90.00
#
_symmetry.space_group_name_H-M   'P 1'
#
loop_
_entity.id
_entity.type
_entity.pdbx_description
1 polymer ?
#
loop_
_entity_poly.entity_id
_entity_poly.type
_entity_poly.pdbx_seq_one_letter_code
_entity_poly.pdbx_strand_id
1 'polypeptide(L)'
;MIQRAAIGNLNASLTDRYYGAASSTPATAFSPLLRGVRSHLSKLRKNTPGTCYALEERLESIMAELCEFPPTLSMHQQSLFALGYYHQRAHNRAEAKATKQAKSTQE
;
A
#
# COMPACT_ATOMS: atom_id res chain seq x y z
N MET A 1 2.67 4.46 -0.61
CA MET A 1 1.21 4.24 -0.78
C MET A 1 0.79 4.76 -2.14
N ILE A 2 0.17 3.92 -2.97
CA ILE A 2 -0.20 4.25 -4.37
C ILE A 2 -1.14 5.47 -4.45
N GLN A 3 -2.16 5.54 -3.60
CA GLN A 3 -3.09 6.68 -3.57
C GLN A 3 -2.39 8.01 -3.26
N ARG A 4 -1.50 8.02 -2.26
CA ARG A 4 -0.74 9.21 -1.87
C ARG A 4 0.21 9.66 -2.98
N ALA A 5 0.85 8.71 -3.67
CA ALA A 5 1.70 9.04 -4.83
C ALA A 5 0.87 9.65 -5.97
N ALA A 6 -0.36 9.17 -6.19
CA ALA A 6 -1.21 9.61 -7.30
C ALA A 6 -1.92 10.95 -7.06
N ILE A 7 -2.30 11.26 -5.81
CA ILE A 7 -3.16 12.41 -5.47
C ILE A 7 -2.45 13.44 -4.57
N GLY A 8 -1.36 13.07 -3.92
CA GLY A 8 -0.66 13.95 -2.99
C GLY A 8 -1.34 13.99 -1.61
N ASN A 9 -1.77 15.18 -1.19
CA ASN A 9 -2.35 15.40 0.14
C ASN A 9 -3.79 14.89 0.20
N LEU A 10 -4.12 14.12 1.24
CA LEU A 10 -5.43 13.48 1.42
C LEU A 10 -6.02 13.88 2.77
N ASN A 11 -7.29 14.28 2.79
CA ASN A 11 -8.02 14.62 4.03
C ASN A 11 -8.33 13.38 4.88
N ALA A 12 -8.56 12.24 4.24
CA ALA A 12 -8.63 10.91 4.87
C ALA A 12 -8.09 9.89 3.86
N SER A 13 -7.18 9.02 4.27
CA SER A 13 -6.61 8.02 3.38
C SER A 13 -7.52 6.80 3.24
N LEU A 14 -7.41 6.07 2.12
CA LEU A 14 -8.07 4.76 1.99
C LEU A 14 -7.67 3.83 3.13
N THR A 15 -6.44 3.96 3.64
CA THR A 15 -5.98 3.21 4.81
C THR A 15 -6.82 3.55 6.05
N ASP A 16 -7.08 4.82 6.33
CA ASP A 16 -7.89 5.21 7.51
C ASP A 16 -9.33 4.68 7.43
N ARG A 17 -9.89 4.60 6.21
CA ARG A 17 -11.26 4.11 5.98
C ARG A 17 -11.37 2.58 6.01
N TYR A 18 -10.40 1.86 5.46
CA TYR A 18 -10.51 0.41 5.25
C TYR A 18 -9.70 -0.43 6.21
N TYR A 19 -8.83 0.13 7.05
CA TYR A 19 -7.97 -0.67 7.94
C TYR A 19 -8.75 -1.66 8.81
N GLY A 20 -9.81 -1.20 9.48
CA GLY A 20 -10.65 -2.05 10.33
C GLY A 20 -11.23 -3.24 9.54
N ALA A 21 -11.92 -2.95 8.43
CA ALA A 21 -12.51 -3.97 7.57
C ALA A 21 -11.47 -4.88 6.92
N ALA A 22 -10.30 -4.36 6.53
CA ALA A 22 -9.22 -5.16 5.96
C ALA A 22 -8.59 -6.11 6.97
N SER A 23 -8.55 -5.72 8.25
CA SER A 23 -8.02 -6.55 9.34
C SER A 23 -9.01 -7.59 9.85
N SER A 24 -10.32 -7.45 9.58
CA SER A 24 -11.35 -8.37 10.06
C SER A 24 -12.02 -9.19 8.95
N THR A 25 -12.31 -8.57 7.80
CA THR A 25 -12.97 -9.15 6.62
C THR A 25 -12.23 -8.81 5.32
N PRO A 26 -11.07 -9.42 5.04
CA PRO A 26 -10.24 -9.07 3.89
C PRO A 26 -10.94 -9.15 2.54
N ALA A 27 -11.67 -10.23 2.26
CA ALA A 27 -12.32 -10.44 0.95
C ALA A 27 -13.26 -9.29 0.54
N THR A 28 -14.04 -8.77 1.50
CA THR A 28 -14.99 -7.68 1.25
C THR A 28 -14.31 -6.32 1.16
N ALA A 29 -13.22 -6.11 1.90
CA ALA A 29 -12.47 -4.86 1.92
C ALA A 29 -11.55 -4.69 0.70
N PHE A 30 -10.81 -5.74 0.32
CA PHE A 30 -9.81 -5.66 -0.76
C PHE A 30 -10.44 -5.62 -2.16
N SER A 31 -11.60 -6.22 -2.36
CA SER A 31 -12.34 -6.18 -3.63
C SER A 31 -12.56 -4.75 -4.18
N PRO A 32 -13.13 -3.79 -3.43
CA PRO A 32 -13.23 -2.40 -3.87
C PRO A 32 -11.88 -1.65 -3.86
N LEU A 33 -10.96 -1.98 -2.95
CA LEU A 33 -9.64 -1.33 -2.90
C LEU A 33 -8.81 -1.57 -4.16
N LEU A 34 -8.76 -2.80 -4.65
CA LEU A 34 -8.01 -3.17 -5.86
C LEU A 34 -8.56 -2.45 -7.10
N ARG A 35 -9.88 -2.24 -7.18
CA ARG A 35 -10.47 -1.39 -8.24
C ARG A 35 -9.98 0.05 -8.14
N GLY A 36 -9.90 0.61 -6.93
CA GLY A 36 -9.37 1.94 -6.69
C GLY A 36 -7.90 2.08 -7.09
N VAL A 37 -7.08 1.07 -6.77
CA VAL A 37 -5.64 1.04 -7.10
C VAL A 37 -5.40 1.19 -8.60
N ARG A 38 -6.16 0.49 -9.45
CA ARG A 38 -6.01 0.60 -10.92
C ARG A 38 -6.20 2.02 -11.44
N SER A 39 -7.14 2.77 -10.86
CA SER A 39 -7.37 4.17 -11.23
C SER A 39 -6.20 5.09 -10.84
N HIS A 40 -5.57 4.82 -9.70
CA HIS A 40 -4.40 5.56 -9.22
C HIS A 40 -3.14 5.23 -10.03
N LEU A 41 -2.92 3.96 -10.35
CA LEU A 41 -1.83 3.53 -11.24
C LEU A 41 -1.96 4.16 -12.63
N SER A 42 -3.18 4.23 -13.19
CA SER A 42 -3.41 4.92 -14.47
C SER A 42 -3.00 6.40 -14.44
N LYS A 43 -3.26 7.11 -13.33
CA LYS A 43 -2.79 8.50 -13.14
C LYS A 43 -1.27 8.57 -13.01
N LEU A 44 -0.67 7.68 -12.22
CA LEU A 44 0.78 7.60 -12.05
C LEU A 44 1.50 7.27 -13.35
N ARG A 45 0.94 6.42 -14.20
CA ARG A 45 1.51 6.05 -15.50
C ARG A 45 1.67 7.27 -16.42
N LYS A 46 0.78 8.26 -16.31
CA LYS A 46 0.84 9.51 -17.08
C LYS A 46 1.84 10.51 -16.50
N ASN A 47 1.84 10.66 -15.18
CA ASN A 47 2.59 11.74 -14.51
C ASN A 47 4.02 11.33 -14.11
N THR A 48 4.20 10.08 -13.69
CA THR A 48 5.43 9.54 -13.10
C THR A 48 5.57 8.04 -13.42
N PRO A 49 5.90 7.66 -14.68
CA PRO A 49 5.88 6.28 -15.13
C PRO A 49 6.82 5.35 -14.33
N GLY A 50 8.02 5.81 -13.95
CA GLY A 50 8.94 5.03 -13.13
C GLY A 50 8.37 4.69 -11.75
N THR A 51 7.72 5.65 -11.09
CA THR A 51 7.02 5.42 -9.82
C THR A 51 5.84 4.47 -9.98
N CYS A 52 5.13 4.54 -11.12
CA CYS A 52 4.06 3.60 -11.43
C CYS A 52 4.58 2.17 -11.49
N TYR A 53 5.65 1.93 -12.26
CA TYR A 53 6.22 0.60 -12.46
C TYR A 53 6.69 -0.02 -11.13
N ALA A 54 7.48 0.70 -10.33
CA ALA A 54 7.96 0.19 -9.05
C ALA A 54 6.85 -0.13 -8.05
N LEU A 55 5.74 0.63 -8.07
CA LEU A 55 4.60 0.38 -7.20
C LEU A 55 3.71 -0.77 -7.70
N GLU A 56 3.59 -0.93 -9.02
CA GLU A 56 2.85 -2.01 -9.67
C GLU A 56 3.58 -3.35 -9.48
N GLU A 57 4.88 -3.40 -9.75
CA GLU A 57 5.75 -4.57 -9.51
C GLU A 57 5.67 -5.04 -8.05
N ARG A 58 5.78 -4.11 -7.10
CA ARG A 58 5.67 -4.45 -5.68
C ARG A 58 4.29 -4.98 -5.29
N LEU A 59 3.23 -4.44 -5.89
CA LEU A 59 1.88 -4.94 -5.66
C LEU A 59 1.73 -6.36 -6.22
N GLU A 60 2.19 -6.59 -7.44
CA GLU A 60 2.16 -7.89 -8.10
C GLU A 60 2.95 -8.95 -7.32
N SER A 61 4.17 -8.62 -6.87
CA SER A 61 4.99 -9.51 -6.05
C SER A 61 4.25 -9.96 -4.78
N ILE A 62 3.64 -9.03 -4.04
CA ILE A 62 2.89 -9.39 -2.82
C ILE A 62 1.64 -10.21 -3.17
N MET A 63 0.91 -9.84 -4.22
CA MET A 63 -0.31 -10.56 -4.62
C MET A 63 0.00 -11.96 -5.15
N ALA A 64 1.14 -12.17 -5.80
CA ALA A 64 1.56 -13.48 -6.29
C ALA A 64 1.87 -14.48 -5.16
N GLU A 65 2.25 -13.98 -3.98
CA GLU A 65 2.46 -14.80 -2.78
C GLU A 65 1.14 -15.18 -2.08
N LEU A 66 0.02 -14.54 -2.44
CA LEU A 66 -1.28 -14.81 -1.85
C LEU A 66 -2.11 -15.73 -2.75
N CYS A 67 -2.63 -16.82 -2.19
CA CYS A 67 -3.54 -17.71 -2.92
C CYS A 67 -4.97 -17.14 -3.01
N GLU A 68 -5.47 -16.58 -1.91
CA GLU A 68 -6.82 -16.02 -1.82
C GLU A 68 -6.93 -14.95 -0.71
N PHE A 69 -8.02 -14.17 -0.75
CA PHE A 69 -8.41 -13.31 0.38
C PHE A 69 -9.43 -14.05 1.24
N PRO A 70 -9.12 -14.33 2.53
CA PRO A 70 -10.07 -15.01 3.39
C PRO A 70 -11.29 -14.12 3.69
N PRO A 71 -12.48 -14.71 3.88
CA PRO A 71 -13.69 -13.96 4.19
C PRO A 71 -13.60 -13.25 5.55
N THR A 72 -12.95 -13.88 6.53
CA THR A 72 -12.72 -13.35 7.88
C THR A 72 -11.33 -13.74 8.41
N LEU A 73 -10.81 -12.98 9.35
CA LEU A 73 -9.58 -13.31 10.11
C LEU A 73 -9.89 -13.56 11.59
N SER A 74 -9.28 -14.59 12.17
CA SER A 74 -9.28 -14.82 13.63
C SER A 74 -8.50 -13.71 14.37
N MET A 75 -8.78 -13.47 15.65
CA MET A 75 -8.11 -12.43 16.45
C MET A 75 -6.57 -12.48 16.38
N HIS A 76 -6.00 -13.69 16.39
CA HIS A 76 -4.56 -13.86 16.23
C HIS A 76 -4.08 -13.40 14.85
N GLN A 77 -4.78 -13.76 13.77
CA GLN A 77 -4.47 -13.29 12.43
C GLN A 77 -4.68 -11.78 12.27
N GLN A 78 -5.67 -11.17 12.93
CA GLN A 78 -5.84 -9.72 12.94
C GLN A 78 -4.64 -9.01 13.60
N SER A 79 -4.11 -9.63 14.67
CA SER A 79 -2.90 -9.13 15.34
C SER A 79 -1.66 -9.25 14.45
N LEU A 80 -1.51 -10.36 13.72
CA LEU A 80 -0.44 -10.53 12.72
C LEU A 80 -0.59 -9.56 11.54
N PHE A 81 -1.81 -9.31 11.07
CA PHE A 81 -2.10 -8.31 10.05
C PHE A 81 -1.63 -6.91 10.49
N ALA A 82 -1.96 -6.53 11.73
CA ALA A 82 -1.54 -5.25 12.29
C ALA A 82 0.00 -5.16 12.37
N LEU A 83 0.66 -6.22 12.83
CA LEU A 83 2.11 -6.28 12.92
C LEU A 83 2.77 -6.12 11.55
N GLY A 84 2.31 -6.88 10.55
CA GLY A 84 2.79 -6.78 9.17
C GLY A 84 2.59 -5.38 8.57
N TYR A 85 1.44 -4.75 8.83
CA TYR A 85 1.18 -3.38 8.40
C TYR A 85 2.21 -2.39 8.97
N TYR A 86 2.50 -2.46 10.26
CA TYR A 86 3.46 -1.54 10.90
C TYR A 86 4.91 -1.83 10.51
N HIS A 87 5.29 -3.11 10.35
CA HIS A 87 6.58 -3.48 9.76
C HIS A 87 6.75 -2.83 8.39
N GLN A 88 5.74 -2.98 7.53
CA GLN A 88 5.84 -2.45 6.18
C GLN A 88 5.90 -0.91 6.15
N ARG A 89 5.16 -0.25 7.04
CA ARG A 89 5.16 1.20 7.20
C ARG A 89 6.48 1.73 7.76
N ALA A 90 7.11 1.01 8.68
CA ALA A 90 8.43 1.34 9.21
C ALA A 90 9.51 1.23 8.11
N HIS A 91 9.52 0.11 7.37
CA HIS A 91 10.41 -0.10 6.22
C HIS A 91 10.33 1.05 5.21
N ASN A 92 9.11 1.37 4.75
CA ASN A 92 8.91 2.45 3.78
C ASN A 92 9.40 3.82 4.29
N ARG A 93 9.31 4.08 5.60
CA ARG A 93 9.82 5.32 6.20
C ARG A 93 11.35 5.34 6.28
N ALA A 94 11.97 4.20 6.55
CA ALA A 94 13.42 4.06 6.56
C ALA A 94 13.98 4.31 5.16
N GLU A 95 13.42 3.68 4.13
CA GLU A 95 13.79 3.90 2.72
C GLU A 95 13.66 5.38 2.33
N ALA A 96 12.53 6.01 2.66
CA ALA A 96 12.31 7.42 2.34
C ALA A 96 13.30 8.36 3.05
N LYS A 97 13.74 8.03 4.27
CA LYS A 97 14.78 8.80 4.97
C LYS A 97 16.14 8.62 4.29
N ALA A 98 16.51 7.39 3.92
CA ALA A 98 17.75 7.09 3.23
C ALA A 98 17.83 7.82 1.88
N THR A 99 16.76 7.80 1.08
CA THR A 99 16.72 8.53 -0.20
C THR A 99 16.86 10.04 -0.02
N LYS A 100 16.28 10.63 1.04
CA LYS A 100 16.44 12.06 1.34
C LYS A 100 17.88 12.40 1.71
N GLN A 101 18.53 11.58 2.54
CA GLN A 101 19.92 11.77 2.96
C GLN A 101 20.90 11.62 1.79
N ALA A 102 20.68 10.66 0.89
CA ALA A 102 21.50 10.49 -0.30
C ALA A 102 21.45 11.71 -1.23
N LYS A 103 20.27 12.34 -1.37
CA LYS A 103 20.11 13.56 -2.17
C LYS A 103 20.76 14.79 -1.55
N SER A 104 20.73 14.94 -0.23
CA SER A 104 21.38 16.05 0.47
C SER A 104 22.91 15.93 0.59
N THR A 105 23.48 14.77 0.24
CA THR A 105 24.94 14.55 0.27
C THR A 105 25.57 14.76 -1.13
N GLN A 106 24.74 14.96 -2.16
CA GLN A 106 25.16 15.20 -3.55
C GLN A 106 25.01 16.68 -3.97
N GLU A 107 24.62 17.55 -3.04
CA GLU A 107 24.61 19.02 -3.15
C GLU A 107 25.73 19.60 -2.28
#